data_AF-A0A445N1Y4-F1
#
_entry.id   AF-A0A445N1Y4-F1
#
_cell.length_a   1.000
_cell.length_b   1.000
_cell.length_c   1.000
_cell.angle_alpha   90.00
_cell.angle_beta   90.00
_cell.angle_gamma   90.00
#
_symmetry.space_group_name_H-M   'P 1'
#
loop_
_entity.id
_entity.type
_entity.pdbx_description
1 polymer ?
#
loop_
_entity_poly.entity_id
_entity_poly.type
_entity_poly.pdbx_seq_one_letter_code
_entity_poly.pdbx_strand_id
1 'polypeptide(L)'
;MSLYSVIYTFIAVAIMLFTIKNGKSFDTDNDLTAAERHILQKLFLWETMASSLNEFREKKDSALTAGWNNSGPVKEGPALNSIILELERRVAERIGKN
;
A
#
# COMPACT_ATOMS: atom_id res chain seq x y z
N MET A 1 -11.06 -24.43 -7.18
CA MET A 1 -10.32 -23.33 -6.51
C MET A 1 -9.61 -22.56 -7.62
N SER A 2 -10.01 -21.30 -7.88
CA SER A 2 -9.47 -20.53 -9.01
C SER A 2 -8.01 -20.14 -8.75
N LEU A 3 -7.16 -20.18 -9.78
CA LEU A 3 -5.77 -19.72 -9.72
C LEU A 3 -5.67 -18.28 -9.18
N TYR A 4 -6.70 -17.45 -9.47
CA TYR A 4 -6.85 -16.11 -8.91
C TYR A 4 -6.95 -16.13 -7.38
N SER A 5 -7.70 -17.08 -6.80
CA SER A 5 -7.85 -17.19 -5.34
C SER A 5 -6.55 -17.64 -4.68
N VAL A 6 -5.78 -18.53 -5.31
CA VAL A 6 -4.51 -19.02 -4.75
C VAL A 6 -3.43 -17.93 -4.81
N ILE A 7 -3.34 -17.20 -5.93
CA ILE A 7 -2.42 -16.05 -6.06
C ILE A 7 -2.83 -14.92 -5.10
N TYR A 8 -4.12 -14.63 -4.97
CA TYR A 8 -4.59 -13.62 -4.02
C TYR A 8 -4.29 -14.03 -2.57
N THR A 9 -4.45 -15.30 -2.20
CA THR A 9 -4.09 -15.77 -0.86
C THR A 9 -2.57 -15.74 -0.62
N PHE A 10 -1.74 -16.10 -1.61
CA PHE A 10 -0.27 -16.05 -1.46
C PHE A 10 0.30 -14.63 -1.46
N ILE A 11 -0.33 -13.67 -2.15
CA ILE A 11 0.06 -12.25 -2.10
C ILE A 11 -0.55 -11.54 -0.88
N ALA A 12 -1.76 -11.93 -0.45
CA ALA A 12 -2.46 -11.30 0.67
C ALA A 12 -2.03 -11.81 2.06
N VAL A 13 -1.32 -12.94 2.13
CA VAL A 13 -0.86 -13.59 3.39
C VAL A 13 0.68 -13.69 3.46
N ALA A 14 1.41 -13.15 2.48
CA ALA A 14 2.86 -13.09 2.58
C ALA A 14 3.29 -12.05 3.62
N ILE A 15 4.10 -12.48 4.59
CA ILE A 15 5.00 -11.61 5.34
C ILE A 15 5.76 -10.78 4.30
N MET A 16 5.34 -9.53 4.11
CA MET A 16 5.99 -8.63 3.18
C MET A 16 7.08 -7.89 3.95
N LEU A 17 8.33 -8.20 3.65
CA LEU A 17 9.45 -7.33 3.97
C LEU A 17 9.50 -6.23 2.92
N PHE A 18 9.11 -5.01 3.31
CA PHE A 18 9.13 -3.86 2.43
C PHE A 18 10.35 -2.99 2.70
N THR A 19 11.30 -2.98 1.77
CA THR A 19 12.49 -2.13 1.86
C THR A 19 12.27 -0.81 1.11
N ILE A 20 12.43 0.31 1.82
CA ILE A 20 12.39 1.64 1.23
C ILE A 20 13.79 2.07 0.78
N LYS A 21 13.89 3.11 -0.06
CA LYS A 21 15.16 3.53 -0.70
C LYS A 21 16.32 3.80 0.27
N ASN A 22 16.05 4.15 1.53
CA ASN A 22 17.08 4.40 2.55
C ASN A 22 17.60 3.11 3.22
N GLY A 23 17.18 1.93 2.76
CA GLY A 23 17.60 0.64 3.32
C GLY A 23 16.80 0.17 4.53
N LYS A 24 15.89 1.00 5.07
CA LYS A 24 14.97 0.58 6.13
C LYS A 24 14.00 -0.44 5.55
N SER A 25 13.86 -1.56 6.25
CA SER A 25 12.90 -2.62 5.92
C SER A 25 11.81 -2.65 6.97
N PHE A 26 10.58 -2.83 6.53
CA PHE A 26 9.42 -3.01 7.39
C PHE A 26 8.91 -4.43 7.24
N ASP A 27 8.73 -5.12 8.35
CA ASP A 27 7.98 -6.36 8.38
C ASP A 27 6.50 -6.00 8.51
N THR A 28 5.80 -6.03 7.38
CA THR A 28 4.39 -5.64 7.34
C THR A 28 3.49 -6.47 8.27
N ASP A 29 3.89 -7.68 8.68
CA ASP A 29 3.10 -8.48 9.62
C ASP A 29 3.22 -7.97 11.07
N ASN A 30 4.41 -7.49 11.44
CA ASN A 30 4.73 -7.01 12.79
C ASN A 30 4.60 -5.49 12.95
N ASP A 31 4.94 -4.72 11.91
CA ASP A 31 5.03 -3.26 11.94
C ASP A 31 3.72 -2.56 11.53
N LEU A 32 2.79 -3.30 10.92
CA LEU A 32 1.48 -2.79 10.51
C LEU A 32 0.36 -3.58 11.16
N THR A 33 -0.71 -2.88 11.54
CA THR A 33 -1.97 -3.53 11.91
C THR A 33 -2.60 -4.22 10.69
N ALA A 34 -3.52 -5.17 10.92
CA ALA A 34 -4.25 -5.82 9.84
C ALA A 34 -4.97 -4.80 8.93
N ALA A 35 -5.54 -3.74 9.51
CA ALA A 35 -6.19 -2.67 8.75
C ALA A 35 -5.21 -1.92 7.85
N GLU A 36 -4.03 -1.56 8.36
CA GLU A 36 -2.98 -0.89 7.60
C GLU A 36 -2.41 -1.78 6.49
N ARG A 37 -2.23 -3.09 6.74
CA ARG A 37 -1.82 -4.05 5.70
C ARG A 37 -2.79 -4.09 4.53
N HIS A 38 -4.09 -4.10 4.81
CA HIS A 38 -5.10 -4.09 3.75
C HIS A 38 -5.10 -2.79 2.96
N ILE A 39 -4.85 -1.66 3.61
CA ILE A 39 -4.67 -0.39 2.92
C ILE A 39 -3.42 -0.45 2.04
N LEU A 40 -2.30 -0.93 2.58
CA LEU A 40 -1.06 -1.08 1.81
C LEU A 40 -1.25 -1.96 0.56
N GLN A 41 -1.99 -3.06 0.66
CA GLN A 41 -2.33 -3.90 -0.48
C GLN A 41 -3.09 -3.12 -1.57
N LYS A 42 -4.07 -2.29 -1.19
CA LYS A 42 -4.79 -1.42 -2.13
C LYS A 42 -3.84 -0.38 -2.74
N LEU A 43 -2.94 0.18 -1.94
CA LEU A 43 -1.98 1.19 -2.40
C LEU A 43 -0.98 0.63 -3.41
N PHE A 44 -0.55 -0.63 -3.29
CA PHE A 44 0.30 -1.25 -4.32
C PHE A 44 -0.38 -1.32 -5.68
N LEU A 45 -1.68 -1.62 -5.72
CA LEU A 45 -2.42 -1.60 -6.97
C LEU A 45 -2.43 -0.18 -7.57
N TRP A 46 -2.79 0.83 -6.76
CA TRP A 46 -2.81 2.21 -7.22
C TRP A 46 -1.45 2.78 -7.59
N GLU A 47 -0.36 2.32 -6.95
CA GLU A 47 1.01 2.66 -7.33
C GLU A 47 1.23 2.33 -8.80
N THR A 48 0.73 1.18 -9.29
CA THR A 48 0.90 0.73 -10.68
C THR A 48 -0.11 1.33 -11.67
N MET A 49 -1.27 1.80 -11.19
CA MET A 49 -2.38 2.26 -12.05
C MET A 49 -2.55 3.78 -12.11
N ALA A 50 -2.13 4.53 -11.09
CA ALA A 50 -2.37 5.97 -11.03
C ALA A 50 -1.70 6.72 -12.19
N SER A 51 -2.42 7.62 -12.84
CA SER A 51 -1.91 8.42 -13.96
C SER A 51 -1.24 9.71 -13.49
N SER A 52 -1.43 10.10 -12.23
CA SER A 52 -0.79 11.25 -11.60
C SER A 52 -0.47 10.98 -10.12
N LEU A 53 0.48 11.74 -9.56
CA LEU A 53 0.73 11.69 -8.12
C LEU A 53 -0.49 12.16 -7.31
N ASN A 54 -1.25 13.13 -7.83
CA ASN A 54 -2.47 13.60 -7.17
C ASN A 54 -3.54 12.52 -7.13
N GLU A 55 -3.75 11.79 -8.23
CA GLU A 55 -4.68 10.66 -8.26
C GLU A 55 -4.28 9.59 -7.24
N PHE A 56 -2.99 9.26 -7.15
CA PHE A 56 -2.52 8.33 -6.13
C PHE A 56 -2.86 8.80 -4.71
N ARG A 57 -2.65 10.10 -4.41
CA ARG A 57 -2.97 10.69 -3.11
C ARG A 57 -4.46 10.66 -2.79
N GLU A 58 -5.32 10.97 -3.77
CA GLU A 58 -6.78 10.89 -3.61
C GLU A 58 -7.24 9.45 -3.32
N LYS A 59 -6.66 8.46 -4.01
CA LYS A 59 -6.94 7.05 -3.79
C LYS A 59 -6.44 6.57 -2.43
N LYS A 60 -5.29 7.09 -1.98
CA LYS A 60 -4.77 6.85 -0.64
C LYS A 60 -5.73 7.38 0.42
N ASP A 61 -6.15 8.64 0.32
CA ASP A 61 -7.06 9.26 1.30
C ASP A 61 -8.42 8.53 1.32
N SER A 62 -8.90 8.11 0.14
CA SER A 62 -10.11 7.29 0.02
C SER A 62 -9.96 5.93 0.72
N ALA A 63 -8.80 5.27 0.57
CA ALA A 63 -8.52 3.99 1.19
C ALA A 63 -8.39 4.10 2.72
N LEU A 64 -7.76 5.16 3.23
CA LEU A 64 -7.65 5.45 4.66
C LEU A 64 -9.01 5.78 5.27
N THR A 65 -9.84 6.56 4.58
CA THR A 65 -11.16 6.98 5.07
C THR A 65 -12.16 5.83 5.09
N ALA A 66 -12.22 5.03 4.03
CA ALA A 66 -13.12 3.87 3.96
C ALA A 66 -12.65 2.71 4.85
N GLY A 67 -11.33 2.59 5.07
CA GLY A 67 -10.73 1.50 5.82
C GLY A 67 -10.93 0.14 5.15
N TRP A 68 -10.99 -0.91 5.97
CA TRP A 68 -11.22 -2.28 5.52
C TRP A 68 -12.72 -2.58 5.51
N ASN A 69 -13.30 -2.88 4.35
CA ASN A 69 -14.71 -3.22 4.21
C ASN A 69 -15.68 -2.24 4.93
N ASN A 70 -15.42 -0.92 4.83
CA ASN A 70 -16.16 0.13 5.54
C ASN A 70 -16.06 0.04 7.07
N SER A 71 -14.97 -0.52 7.61
CA SER A 71 -14.68 -0.53 9.06
C SER A 71 -14.52 0.87 9.66
N GLY A 72 -14.48 1.91 8.83
CA GLY A 72 -14.26 3.28 9.23
C GLY A 72 -12.81 3.73 9.05
N PRO A 73 -12.52 5.00 9.42
CA PRO A 73 -11.22 5.61 9.16
C PRO A 73 -10.08 4.87 9.86
N VAL A 74 -9.03 4.55 9.10
CA VAL A 74 -7.80 3.98 9.64
C VAL A 74 -6.78 5.08 9.80
N LYS A 75 -6.32 5.27 11.04
CA LYS A 75 -5.22 6.19 11.33
C LYS A 75 -3.91 5.54 10.93
N GLU A 76 -3.17 6.20 10.04
CA GLU A 76 -1.84 5.72 9.64
C GLU A 76 -0.84 5.81 10.80
N GLY A 77 -0.15 4.71 11.06
CA GLY A 77 1.00 4.64 11.93
C GLY A 77 2.29 5.10 11.21
N PRO A 78 3.39 5.27 11.97
CA PRO A 78 4.66 5.76 11.43
C PRO A 78 5.26 4.83 10.37
N ALA A 79 5.04 3.52 10.48
CA ALA A 79 5.47 2.53 9.49
C ALA A 79 4.70 2.70 8.17
N LEU A 80 3.37 2.72 8.21
CA LEU A 80 2.55 2.92 7.03
C LEU A 80 2.86 4.26 6.34
N ASN A 81 3.01 5.34 7.10
CA ASN A 81 3.36 6.64 6.54
C ASN A 81 4.71 6.62 5.80
N SER A 82 5.73 5.97 6.37
CA SER A 82 7.04 5.81 5.72
C SER A 82 6.94 5.05 4.40
N ILE A 83 6.10 4.01 4.36
CA ILE A 83 5.85 3.20 3.16
C ILE A 83 5.09 4.03 2.12
N ILE A 84 4.07 4.78 2.51
CA ILE A 84 3.30 5.67 1.63
C ILE A 84 4.21 6.68 0.94
N LEU A 85 5.12 7.32 1.68
CA LEU A 85 6.07 8.28 1.10
C LEU A 85 6.98 7.63 0.05
N GLU A 86 7.39 6.39 0.29
CA GLU A 86 8.16 5.61 -0.69
C GLU A 86 7.31 5.26 -1.94
N LEU A 87 6.03 4.92 -1.77
CA LEU A 87 5.13 4.68 -2.91
C LEU A 87 4.88 5.96 -3.72
N GLU A 88 4.65 7.10 -3.06
CA GLU A 88 4.53 8.41 -3.72
C GLU A 88 5.79 8.74 -4.55
N ARG A 89 6.98 8.47 -4.00
CA ARG A 89 8.25 8.63 -4.72
C ARG A 89 8.32 7.74 -5.96
N ARG A 90 7.93 6.46 -5.86
CA ARG A 90 7.93 5.52 -6.99
C ARG A 90 6.94 5.92 -8.08
N VAL A 91 5.74 6.35 -7.69
CA VAL A 91 4.72 6.89 -8.61
C VAL A 91 5.27 8.10 -9.36
N ALA A 92 5.88 9.05 -8.65
CA ALA A 92 6.47 10.25 -9.25
C ALA A 92 7.61 9.89 -10.22
N GLU A 93 8.48 8.95 -9.86
CA GLU A 93 9.57 8.49 -10.73
C GLU A 93 9.07 7.74 -11.97
N ARG A 94 8.02 6.93 -11.85
CA ARG A 94 7.41 6.24 -13.00
C ARG A 94 6.79 7.25 -13.96
N ILE A 95 6.00 8.19 -13.44
CA ILE A 95 5.29 9.17 -14.26
C ILE A 95 6.25 10.18 -14.90
N GLY A 96 7.27 10.64 -14.16
CA GLY A 96 8.27 11.57 -14.71
C GLY A 96 9.22 10.96 -15.74
N LYS A 97 9.22 9.63 -15.91
CA LYS A 97 9.92 8.93 -16.99
C LYS A 97 9.06 8.68 -18.22
N ASN A 98 7.75 8.92 -18.12
CA ASN A 98 6.75 8.66 -19.15
C ASN A 98 6.39 9.95 -19.89
#